data_AF-A0A4P8HAT0-F1
#
_entry.id   AF-A0A4P8HAT0-F1
#
_cell.length_a   1.000
_cell.length_b   1.000
_cell.length_c   1.000
_cell.angle_alpha   90.00
_cell.angle_beta   90.00
_cell.angle_gamma   90.00
#
_symmetry.space_group_name_H-M   'P 1'
#
loop_
_entity.id
_entity.type
_entity.pdbx_description
1 polymer ?
#
loop_
_entity_poly.entity_id
_entity_poly.type
_entity_poly.pdbx_seq_one_letter_code
_entity_poly.pdbx_strand_id
1 'polypeptide(L)'
;MDERRTELVLRAVECVPAGRIAPYGMLGRVTGTSARFVGRVLATHGSFVPWWRVTNVRGVLPAPIRTEAARRWDTEGIPHADGRARIEDCAADEALLRESWEAASRDLRTSEEPG
;
A
#
# COMPACT_ATOMS: atom_id res chain seq x y z
N MET A 1 5.71 -5.35 17.12
CA MET A 1 5.65 -5.80 15.71
C MET A 1 7.09 -5.89 15.22
N ASP A 2 7.41 -6.80 14.32
CA ASP A 2 8.75 -6.87 13.72
C ASP A 2 9.01 -5.57 12.93
N GLU A 3 9.99 -4.77 13.37
CA GLU A 3 10.27 -3.43 12.84
C GLU A 3 10.70 -3.50 11.36
N ARG A 4 11.55 -4.48 11.01
CA ARG A 4 11.99 -4.72 9.63
C ARG A 4 10.82 -5.03 8.72
N ARG A 5 9.92 -5.94 9.12
CA ARG A 5 8.71 -6.27 8.33
C ARG A 5 7.74 -5.10 8.24
N THR A 6 7.66 -4.28 9.29
CA THR A 6 6.83 -3.07 9.30
C THR A 6 7.34 -2.08 8.26
N GLU A 7 8.64 -1.80 8.26
CA GLU A 7 9.29 -0.92 7.30
C GLU A 7 9.17 -1.46 5.86
N LEU A 8 9.35 -2.76 5.64
CA LEU A 8 9.15 -3.37 4.31
C LEU A 8 7.73 -3.15 3.77
N VAL A 9 6.71 -3.15 4.65
CA VAL A 9 5.33 -2.83 4.26
C VAL A 9 5.16 -1.35 3.94
N LEU A 10 5.71 -0.45 4.76
CA LEU A 10 5.63 0.98 4.53
C LEU A 10 6.26 1.38 3.18
N ARG A 11 7.43 0.83 2.86
CA ARG A 11 8.08 1.05 1.56
C ARG A 11 7.26 0.52 0.38
N ALA A 12 6.56 -0.61 0.56
CA ALA A 12 5.67 -1.12 -0.48
C ALA A 12 4.48 -0.18 -0.74
N VAL A 13 3.98 0.49 0.30
CA VAL A 13 2.90 1.48 0.18
C VAL A 13 3.39 2.71 -0.58
N GLU A 14 4.60 3.19 -0.27
CA GLU A 14 5.23 4.33 -0.98
C GLU A 14 5.49 4.04 -2.46
N CYS A 15 5.76 2.77 -2.80
CA CYS A 15 5.96 2.35 -4.19
C CYS A 15 4.66 2.27 -5.01
N VAL A 16 3.47 2.36 -4.39
CA VAL A 16 2.22 2.40 -5.15
C VAL A 16 2.16 3.73 -5.93
N PRO A 17 2.13 3.72 -7.28
CA PRO A 17 2.20 4.95 -8.06
C PRO A 17 1.05 5.92 -7.76
N ALA A 18 1.30 7.22 -7.92
CA ALA A 18 0.24 8.23 -7.87
C ALA A 18 -0.84 7.94 -8.91
N GLY A 19 -2.11 8.15 -8.54
CA GLY A 19 -3.23 7.83 -9.42
C GLY A 19 -3.59 6.34 -9.48
N ARG A 20 -2.89 5.48 -8.72
CA ARG A 20 -3.14 4.04 -8.66
C ARG A 20 -3.49 3.57 -7.26
N ILE A 21 -4.17 2.43 -7.18
CA ILE A 21 -4.48 1.74 -5.93
C ILE A 21 -3.99 0.30 -5.92
N ALA A 22 -3.65 -0.20 -4.75
CA ALA A 22 -3.28 -1.59 -4.51
C ALA A 22 -4.15 -2.19 -3.39
N PRO A 23 -4.81 -3.34 -3.61
CA PRO A 23 -5.48 -4.03 -2.52
C PRO A 23 -4.49 -4.53 -1.46
N TYR A 24 -4.88 -4.59 -0.19
CA TYR A 24 -4.03 -5.14 0.89
C TYR A 24 -3.40 -6.51 0.55
N GLY A 25 -4.12 -7.36 -0.19
CA GLY A 25 -3.62 -8.67 -0.63
C GLY A 25 -2.46 -8.57 -1.62
N MET A 26 -2.46 -7.57 -2.50
CA MET A 26 -1.36 -7.31 -3.43
C MET A 26 -0.10 -6.90 -2.65
N LEU A 27 -0.21 -5.97 -1.70
CA LEU A 27 0.93 -5.59 -0.86
C LEU A 27 1.45 -6.76 0.00
N GLY A 28 0.55 -7.62 0.49
CA GLY A 28 0.93 -8.84 1.18
C GLY A 28 1.80 -9.75 0.29
N ARG A 29 1.38 -9.98 -0.95
CA ARG A 29 2.16 -10.77 -1.93
C ARG A 29 3.48 -10.10 -2.31
N VAL A 30 3.51 -8.78 -2.48
CA VAL A 30 4.73 -8.03 -2.80
C VAL A 30 5.75 -8.21 -1.67
N THR A 31 5.31 -8.04 -0.43
CA THR A 31 6.18 -8.03 0.76
C THR A 31 6.43 -9.40 1.40
N GLY A 32 5.79 -10.46 0.92
CA GLY A 32 5.85 -11.79 1.56
C GLY A 32 5.11 -11.84 2.91
N THR A 33 4.09 -11.01 3.11
CA THR A 33 3.29 -10.94 4.34
C THR A 33 1.79 -11.17 4.07
N SER A 34 0.96 -11.17 5.11
CA SER A 34 -0.49 -11.28 4.95
C SER A 34 -1.16 -9.92 4.79
N ALA A 35 -2.27 -9.85 4.06
CA ALA A 35 -3.11 -8.65 3.96
C ALA A 35 -3.50 -8.08 5.34
N ARG A 36 -3.75 -8.96 6.32
CA ARG A 36 -4.05 -8.57 7.71
C ARG A 36 -2.85 -7.94 8.41
N PHE A 37 -1.62 -8.39 8.11
CA PHE A 37 -0.41 -7.74 8.61
C PHE A 37 -0.26 -6.34 8.01
N VAL A 38 -0.43 -6.18 6.70
CA VAL A 38 -0.42 -4.86 6.03
C VAL A 38 -1.44 -3.91 6.66
N GLY A 39 -2.69 -4.36 6.84
CA GLY A 39 -3.73 -3.54 7.47
C GLY A 39 -3.38 -3.11 8.90
N ARG A 40 -2.75 -3.98 9.70
CA ARG A 40 -2.26 -3.62 11.04
C ARG A 40 -1.14 -2.59 10.98
N VAL A 41 -0.17 -2.77 10.08
CA VAL A 41 0.93 -1.80 9.89
C VAL A 41 0.37 -0.43 9.53
N LEU A 42 -0.56 -0.35 8.56
CA LEU A 42 -1.15 0.93 8.18
C LEU A 42 -1.99 1.58 9.28
N ALA A 43 -2.68 0.78 10.10
CA ALA A 43 -3.44 1.31 11.23
C ALA A 43 -2.55 1.92 12.33
N THR A 44 -1.30 1.45 12.49
CA THR A 44 -0.40 1.87 13.57
C THR A 44 0.69 2.84 13.11
N HIS A 45 1.21 2.66 11.89
CA HIS A 45 2.38 3.38 11.36
C HIS A 45 2.11 4.06 10.01
N GLY A 46 0.91 3.91 9.44
CA GLY A 46 0.60 4.32 8.07
C GLY A 46 0.39 5.82 7.86
N SER A 47 0.46 6.65 8.90
CA SER A 47 0.12 8.09 8.81
C SER A 47 1.06 8.89 7.91
N PHE A 48 2.28 8.39 7.67
CA PHE A 48 3.32 9.08 6.90
C PHE A 48 3.47 8.59 5.46
N VAL A 49 2.77 7.51 5.08
CA VAL A 49 2.81 6.93 3.73
C VAL A 49 1.51 7.21 2.99
N PRO A 50 1.44 7.05 1.64
CA PRO A 50 0.21 7.30 0.87
C PRO A 50 -0.86 6.22 1.09
N TRP A 51 -1.35 6.09 2.33
CA TRP A 51 -2.28 5.05 2.77
C TRP A 51 -3.60 5.05 1.99
N TRP A 52 -4.01 6.18 1.41
CA TRP A 52 -5.22 6.28 0.57
C TRP A 52 -5.11 5.46 -0.72
N ARG A 53 -3.91 5.08 -1.15
CA ARG A 53 -3.67 4.19 -2.29
C ARG A 53 -3.87 2.71 -1.93
N VAL A 54 -4.15 2.36 -0.67
CA VAL A 54 -4.25 0.96 -0.22
C VAL A 54 -5.66 0.65 0.27
N THR A 55 -6.41 -0.10 -0.54
CA THR A 55 -7.82 -0.42 -0.25
C THR A 55 -8.01 -1.91 0.05
N ASN A 56 -9.23 -2.29 0.43
CA ASN A 56 -9.63 -3.69 0.29
C ASN A 56 -9.88 -4.07 -1.19
N VAL A 57 -10.19 -5.33 -1.44
CA VAL A 57 -10.47 -5.87 -2.79
C VAL A 57 -11.74 -5.31 -3.45
N ARG A 58 -12.53 -4.49 -2.75
CA ARG A 58 -13.73 -3.81 -3.26
C ARG A 58 -13.49 -2.31 -3.48
N GLY A 59 -12.25 -1.83 -3.35
CA GLY A 59 -11.90 -0.42 -3.54
C GLY A 59 -12.26 0.45 -2.33
N VAL A 60 -12.50 -0.16 -1.17
CA VAL A 60 -13.07 0.51 -0.01
C VAL A 60 -12.04 0.65 1.11
N LEU A 61 -12.05 1.82 1.76
CA LEU A 61 -11.32 2.14 2.99
C LEU A 61 -12.24 2.12 4.24
N PRO A 62 -11.70 2.03 5.46
CA PRO A 62 -12.47 2.14 6.70
C PRO A 62 -13.26 3.46 6.77
N ALA A 63 -14.51 3.40 7.24
CA ALA A 63 -15.42 4.56 7.27
C ALA A 63 -14.83 5.85 7.86
N PRO A 64 -14.08 5.83 8.99
CA PRO A 64 -13.54 7.05 9.59
C PRO A 64 -12.58 7.84 8.71
N ILE A 65 -11.92 7.17 7.75
CA ILE A 65 -10.91 7.79 6.88
C ILE A 65 -11.37 7.94 5.42
N ARG A 66 -12.60 7.52 5.09
CA ARG A 66 -13.11 7.58 3.71
C ARG A 66 -13.19 8.99 3.15
N THR A 67 -13.61 9.96 3.96
CA THR A 67 -13.76 11.35 3.50
C THR A 67 -12.41 11.97 3.18
N GLU A 68 -11.38 11.70 3.98
CA GLU A 68 -10.02 12.14 3.67
C GLU A 68 -9.46 11.41 2.45
N ALA A 69 -9.71 10.10 2.33
CA ALA A 69 -9.29 9.33 1.17
C ALA A 69 -9.89 9.87 -0.13
N ALA A 70 -11.19 10.22 -0.13
CA ALA A 70 -11.85 10.81 -1.30
C ALA A 70 -11.17 12.10 -1.75
N ARG A 71 -10.81 13.01 -0.83
CA ARG A 71 -10.07 14.24 -1.18
C ARG A 71 -8.70 13.95 -1.79
N ARG A 72 -8.00 12.93 -1.29
CA ARG A 72 -6.70 12.49 -1.82
C ARG A 72 -6.86 11.85 -3.20
N TRP A 73 -7.93 11.07 -3.39
CA TRP A 73 -8.29 10.48 -4.68
C TRP A 73 -8.60 11.56 -5.72
N ASP A 74 -9.35 12.60 -5.35
CA ASP A 74 -9.61 13.75 -6.23
C ASP A 74 -8.31 14.44 -6.64
N THR A 75 -7.39 14.65 -5.68
CA THR A 75 -6.09 15.27 -5.93
C THR A 75 -5.21 14.45 -6.89
N GLU A 76 -5.25 13.13 -6.79
CA GLU A 76 -4.45 12.23 -7.62
C GLU A 76 -5.16 11.77 -8.90
N GLY A 77 -6.42 12.15 -9.11
CA GLY A 77 -7.22 11.68 -10.23
C GLY A 77 -7.55 10.18 -10.16
N ILE A 78 -7.64 9.60 -8.96
CA ILE A 78 -8.04 8.19 -8.77
C ILE A 78 -9.56 8.09 -9.02
N PRO A 79 -10.03 7.33 -10.02
CA PRO A 79 -11.46 7.19 -10.30
C PRO A 79 -12.19 6.54 -9.12
N HIS A 80 -13.23 7.19 -8.59
CA HIS A 80 -14.01 6.70 -7.47
C HIS A 80 -15.48 7.11 -7.58
N ALA A 81 -16.36 6.32 -6.96
CA ALA A 81 -17.80 6.57 -6.87
C ALA A 81 -18.34 5.90 -5.60
N ASP A 82 -19.39 6.43 -4.98
CA ASP A 82 -20.04 5.83 -3.79
C ASP A 82 -19.07 5.48 -2.64
N GLY A 83 -18.01 6.28 -2.46
CA GLY A 83 -16.99 6.05 -1.44
C GLY A 83 -16.13 4.80 -1.66
N ARG A 84 -15.99 4.35 -2.92
CA ARG A 84 -15.09 3.29 -3.36
C ARG A 84 -14.30 3.70 -4.60
N ALA A 85 -13.02 3.37 -4.64
CA ALA A 85 -12.20 3.47 -5.85
C ALA A 85 -12.64 2.42 -6.87
N ARG A 86 -12.61 2.78 -8.16
CA ARG A 86 -12.92 1.89 -9.27
C ARG A 86 -11.66 1.12 -9.66
N ILE A 87 -11.44 -0.02 -9.00
CA ILE A 87 -10.21 -0.83 -9.13
C ILE A 87 -9.86 -1.10 -10.60
N GLU A 88 -10.84 -1.44 -11.44
CA GLU A 88 -10.63 -1.77 -12.85
C GLU A 88 -9.95 -0.63 -13.64
N ASP A 89 -10.17 0.62 -13.23
CA ASP A 89 -9.66 1.81 -13.93
C ASP A 89 -8.31 2.29 -13.36
N CYS A 90 -7.93 1.86 -12.16
CA CYS A 90 -6.78 2.42 -11.45
C CYS A 90 -5.97 1.41 -10.61
N ALA A 91 -6.13 0.11 -10.83
CA ALA A 91 -5.27 -0.87 -10.19
C ALA A 91 -3.79 -0.62 -10.55
N ALA A 92 -2.92 -0.70 -9.54
CA ALA A 92 -1.49 -0.79 -9.74
C ALA A 92 -1.14 -2.12 -10.42
N ASP A 93 -0.12 -2.09 -11.28
CA ASP A 93 0.47 -3.30 -11.83
C ASP A 93 1.32 -3.99 -10.75
N GLU A 94 1.02 -5.25 -10.43
CA GLU A 94 1.71 -5.98 -9.35
C GLU A 94 3.19 -6.25 -9.65
N ALA A 95 3.54 -6.49 -10.92
CA ALA A 95 4.91 -6.75 -11.31
C ALA A 95 5.75 -5.47 -11.21
N LEU A 96 5.26 -4.36 -11.74
CA LEU A 96 5.95 -3.06 -11.63
C LEU A 96 6.07 -2.59 -10.18
N LEU A 97 5.03 -2.81 -9.37
CA LEU A 97 5.06 -2.51 -7.94
C LEU A 97 6.12 -3.35 -7.22
N ARG A 98 6.22 -4.64 -7.56
CA ARG A 98 7.24 -5.54 -7.00
C ARG A 98 8.65 -5.08 -7.36
N GLU A 99 8.91 -4.77 -8.63
CA GLU A 99 10.23 -4.28 -9.07
C GLU A 99 10.63 -2.99 -8.33
N SER A 100 9.70 -2.03 -8.23
CA SER A 100 9.93 -0.77 -7.52
C SER A 100 10.22 -1.01 -6.03
N TRP A 101 9.44 -1.89 -5.39
CA TRP A 101 9.63 -2.25 -3.99
C TRP A 101 10.94 -2.99 -3.74
N GLU A 102 11.35 -3.91 -4.62
CA GLU A 102 12.62 -4.64 -4.50
C GLU A 102 13.83 -3.71 -4.58
N ALA A 103 13.77 -2.70 -5.45
CA ALA A 103 14.79 -1.66 -5.53
C ALA A 103 14.79 -0.80 -4.25
N ALA A 104 13.61 -0.34 -3.82
CA ALA A 104 13.46 0.54 -2.66
C ALA A 104 13.75 -0.14 -1.31
N SER A 105 13.73 -1.47 -1.22
CA SER A 105 13.92 -2.23 0.02
C SER A 105 15.27 -2.98 0.11
N ARG A 106 16.17 -2.75 -0.85
CA ARG A 106 17.42 -3.52 -0.98
C ARG A 106 18.28 -3.48 0.28
N ASP A 107 18.48 -2.29 0.86
CA ASP A 107 19.26 -2.05 2.09
C ASP A 107 18.72 -2.83 3.29
N LEU A 108 17.39 -2.93 3.43
CA LEU A 108 16.76 -3.68 4.52
C LEU A 108 16.82 -5.18 4.31
N ARG A 109 17.07 -5.65 3.09
CA ARG A 109 17.13 -7.08 2.77
C ARG A 109 18.55 -7.62 2.90
N THR A 110 19.56 -6.79 2.66
CA THR A 110 20.99 -7.16 2.71
C THR A 110 21.58 -7.21 4.12
N SER A 111 20.83 -6.91 5.17
CA SER A 111 21.26 -7.13 6.57
C SER A 111 21.21 -8.62 6.95
N GLU A 112 22.08 -9.41 6.33
CA GLU A 112 22.69 -10.59 6.94
C GLU A 112 24.18 -10.24 7.09
N GLU A 113 24.58 -9.75 8.27
CA GLU A 113 25.99 -9.75 8.66
C GLU A 113 26.40 -11.21 8.83
N PRO A 114 27.40 -11.72 8.08
CA PRO A 114 27.96 -13.04 8.35
C PRO A 114 28.74 -12.97 9.66
N GLY A 115 28.19 -13.58 10.72
CA GLY A 115 28.91 -13.93 11.94
C GLY A 115 29.37 -15.37 11.90
#